data_AF-A0A170QD58-F1
#
_entry.id   AF-A0A170QD58-F1
#
_cell.length_a   1.000
_cell.length_b   1.000
_cell.length_c   1.000
_cell.angle_alpha   90.00
_cell.angle_beta   90.00
_cell.angle_gamma   90.00
#
_symmetry.space_group_name_H-M   'P 1'
#
loop_
_entity.id
_entity.type
_entity.pdbx_description
1 polymer ?
#
loop_
_entity_poly.entity_id
_entity_poly.type
_entity_poly.pdbx_seq_one_letter_code
_entity_poly.pdbx_strand_id
1 'polypeptide(L)' 'MDYADLDGNLLINNDPYNGVLVKDGYLKLPKGSGLGVSLNSDSENLI' A
#
# COMPACT_ATOMS: atom_id res chain seq x y z
N MET A 1 17.75 6.52 -17.51
CA MET A 1 16.57 6.95 -16.74
C MET A 1 15.74 5.70 -16.62
N ASP A 2 15.68 5.15 -15.41
CA ASP A 2 14.98 3.91 -15.15
C ASP A 2 13.66 4.26 -14.50
N TYR A 3 12.58 3.72 -15.04
CA TYR A 3 11.21 3.99 -14.58
C TYR A 3 10.62 2.70 -14.03
N ALA A 4 9.97 2.81 -12.87
CA ALA A 4 9.26 1.71 -12.24
C ALA A 4 7.76 2.01 -12.25
N ASP A 5 6.98 1.01 -12.65
CA ASP A 5 5.52 1.06 -12.65
C ASP A 5 5.00 0.42 -11.36
N LEU A 6 4.48 1.25 -10.44
CA LEU A 6 4.19 0.87 -9.04
C LEU A 6 2.86 1.47 -8.53
N ASP A 7 1.92 1.76 -9.43
CA ASP A 7 0.65 2.44 -9.10
C ASP A 7 -0.59 1.52 -9.17
N GLY A 8 -0.40 0.23 -9.49
CA GLY A 8 -1.51 -0.71 -9.66
C GLY A 8 -2.44 -0.85 -8.44
N ASN A 9 -1.93 -0.60 -7.22
CA ASN A 9 -2.76 -0.60 -6.01
C ASN A 9 -3.76 0.58 -5.96
N LEU A 10 -3.53 1.66 -6.70
CA LEU A 10 -4.46 2.79 -6.79
C LEU A 10 -5.78 2.43 -7.49
N LEU A 11 -5.83 1.29 -8.16
CA LEU A 11 -7.00 0.79 -8.88
C LEU A 11 -7.88 -0.13 -8.01
N ILE A 12 -7.51 -0.37 -6.75
CA ILE A 12 -8.19 -1.31 -5.84
C ILE A 12 -8.87 -0.53 -4.71
N ASN A 13 -10.21 -0.49 -4.76
CA ASN A 13 -11.00 0.35 -3.84
C ASN A 13 -11.24 -0.30 -2.47
N ASN A 14 -11.09 -1.63 -2.39
CA ASN A 14 -11.36 -2.44 -1.20
C ASN A 14 -10.13 -3.26 -0.83
N ASP A 15 -8.95 -2.62 -0.82
CA ASP A 15 -7.71 -3.25 -0.39
C ASP A 15 -7.74 -3.41 1.15
N PRO A 16 -7.73 -4.64 1.69
CA PRO A 16 -7.74 -4.85 3.13
C PRO A 16 -6.36 -4.69 3.76
N TYR A 17 -5.33 -4.35 2.97
CA TYR A 17 -3.97 -4.15 3.43
C TYR A 17 -3.61 -2.66 3.53
N ASN A 18 -2.91 -2.32 4.59
CA ASN A 18 -2.18 -1.07 4.73
C ASN A 18 -0.73 -1.30 4.27
N GLY A 19 -0.14 -0.35 3.56
CA GLY A 19 1.22 -0.48 3.08
C GLY A 19 1.81 0.82 2.55
N VAL A 20 2.46 0.75 1.39
CA VAL A 20 2.98 1.93 0.70
C VAL A 20 1.85 2.87 0.28
N LEU A 21 2.07 4.17 0.46
CA LEU A 21 1.11 5.20 0.06
C LEU A 21 1.63 5.98 -1.13
N VAL A 22 0.75 6.44 -2.00
CA VAL A 22 1.09 7.45 -3.01
C VAL A 22 0.68 8.82 -2.46
N LYS A 23 1.64 9.73 -2.34
CA LYS A 23 1.40 11.14 -1.96
C LYS A 23 2.03 12.04 -3.00
N ASP A 24 1.22 12.92 -3.58
CA ASP A 24 1.66 13.88 -4.60
C ASP A 24 2.41 13.23 -5.79
N GLY A 25 2.00 12.01 -6.16
CA GLY A 25 2.64 11.24 -7.23
C GLY A 25 3.90 10.46 -6.82
N TYR A 26 4.28 10.48 -5.54
CA TYR A 26 5.45 9.76 -5.02
C TYR A 26 5.08 8.67 -4.04
N LEU A 27 5.84 7.57 -4.05
CA LEU A 27 5.73 6.51 -3.04
C LEU A 27 6.28 7.00 -1.70
N LYS A 28 5.42 6.95 -0.68
CA LYS A 28 5.77 7.15 0.71
C LYS A 28 5.85 5.79 1.41
N LEU A 29 7.08 5.37 1.70
CA LEU A 29 7.33 4.11 2.38
C LEU A 29 6.86 4.14 3.85
N PRO A 30 6.22 3.07 4.34
CA PRO A 30 5.85 2.92 5.74
C PRO A 30 7.09 2.78 6.62
N LYS A 31 6.97 3.17 7.89
CA LYS A 31 8.04 3.00 8.89
C LYS A 31 7.95 1.61 9.51
N GLY A 32 9.09 0.94 9.68
CA GLY A 32 9.19 -0.35 10.36
C GLY A 32 9.99 -1.37 9.56
N SER A 33 10.13 -2.57 10.11
CA SER A 33 10.86 -3.67 9.47
C SER A 33 9.98 -4.46 8.51
N GLY A 34 10.61 -5.15 7.56
CA GLY A 34 9.92 -5.96 6.54
C GLY A 34 9.36 -5.12 5.40
N LEU A 35 8.34 -5.65 4.72
CA LEU A 35 7.69 -4.96 3.58
C LEU A 35 6.81 -3.78 4.02
N GLY A 36 6.58 -3.63 5.33
CA GLY A 36 5.73 -2.57 5.88
C GLY A 36 4.24 -2.71 5.50
N VAL A 37 3.80 -3.93 5.23
CA VAL A 37 2.40 -4.27 4.95
C VAL A 37 1.74 -4.83 6.21
N SER A 38 0.53 -4.37 6.52
CA SER A 38 -0.28 -4.89 7.63
C SER A 38 -1.75 -5.01 7.23
N LEU A 39 -2.52 -5.84 7.94
CA LEU A 39 -3.97 -5.89 7.74
C LEU A 39 -4.62 -4.60 8.27
N ASN A 40 -5.59 -4.08 7.53
CA ASN A 40 -6.47 -3.03 7.99
C ASN A 40 -7.52 -3.64 8.92
N SER A 41 -7.41 -3.34 10.22
CA SER A 41 -8.30 -3.84 11.28
C SER A 41 -9.77 -3.49 11.07
N ASP A 42 -10.06 -2.51 10.22
CA ASP A 42 -11.42 -2.08 9.91
C ASP A 42 -12.09 -2.93 8.81
N SER A 43 -11.34 -3.84 8.17
CA SER A 43 -11.89 -4.71 7.13
C SER A 43 -12.56 -5.95 7.74
N GLU A 44 -13.78 -6.25 7.30
CA GLU A 44 -14.55 -7.38 7.81
C GLU A 44 -14.06 -8.74 7.25
N ASN A 45 -14.25 -9.81 8.02
CA ASN A 45 -13.95 -11.20 7.63
C ASN A 45 -12.51 -11.45 7.18
N LEU A 46 -11.54 -10.83 7.86
CA LEU A 46 -10.14 -10.92 7.47
C LEU A 46 -9.48 -12.29 7.69
N ILE A 47 -10.04 -13.18 8.52
CA ILE A 47 -9.59 -14.58 8.74
C ILE A 47 -10.77 -15.42 9.23
#